data_AF-A0AAT9QHJ2-F1
#
_entry.id   AF-A0AAT9QHJ2-F1
#
_cell.length_a   1.000
_cell.length_b   1.000
_cell.length_c   1.000
_cell.angle_alpha   90.00
_cell.angle_beta   90.00
_cell.angle_gamma   90.00
#
_symmetry.space_group_name_H-M   'P 1'
#
loop_
_entity.id
_entity.type
_entity.pdbx_description
1 polymer ?
#
loop_
_entity_poly.entity_id
_entity_poly.type
_entity_poly.pdbx_seq_one_letter_code
_entity_poly.pdbx_strand_id
1 'polypeptide(L)'
;MSRLKRLIELQLPAGDRGRAEWSIWLQTWSYVAVDESGRENHAQGYRRWIQTVEDAIIFGQQAGVFVEVPSAGLAIELTSLVDGLGIKVLTGMLTSDQMHQHIDSFIDRNIVKSKGNIQ
;
A
#
# COMPACT_ATOMS: atom_id res chain seq x y z
N MET A 1 -12.39 11.65 -2.50
CA MET A 1 -11.32 10.63 -2.44
C MET A 1 -10.38 10.99 -1.30
N SER A 2 -10.04 10.06 -0.40
CA SER A 2 -9.09 10.36 0.69
C SER A 2 -7.65 10.46 0.16
N ARG A 3 -6.77 11.21 0.85
CA ARG A 3 -5.34 11.30 0.51
C ARG A 3 -4.69 9.91 0.40
N LEU A 4 -5.11 8.98 1.24
CA LEU A 4 -4.66 7.58 1.22
C LEU A 4 -5.04 6.85 -0.08
N LYS A 5 -6.32 6.90 -0.48
CA LYS A 5 -6.77 6.24 -1.73
C LYS A 5 -6.02 6.80 -2.95
N ARG A 6 -5.81 8.12 -2.99
CA ARG A 6 -5.03 8.74 -4.07
C ARG A 6 -3.55 8.33 -4.05
N LEU A 7 -2.94 8.23 -2.87
CA LEU A 7 -1.56 7.74 -2.74
C LEU A 7 -1.42 6.33 -3.31
N ILE A 8 -2.34 5.43 -2.97
CA ILE A 8 -2.35 4.04 -3.46
C ILE A 8 -2.51 3.98 -4.98
N GLU A 9 -3.42 4.77 -5.57
CA GLU A 9 -3.61 4.83 -7.03
C GLU A 9 -2.32 5.12 -7.78
N LEU A 10 -1.49 6.01 -7.24
CA LEU A 10 -0.20 6.38 -7.84
C LEU A 10 0.84 5.24 -7.76
N GLN A 11 0.65 4.26 -6.88
CA GLN A 11 1.55 3.12 -6.73
C GLN A 11 1.10 1.89 -7.53
N LEU A 12 0.01 1.93 -8.29
CA LEU A 12 -0.47 0.77 -9.03
C LEU A 12 0.50 0.40 -10.18
N PRO A 13 0.68 -0.89 -10.48
CA PRO A 13 1.39 -1.37 -11.67
C PRO A 13 0.54 -1.13 -12.95
N ALA A 14 0.24 0.13 -13.26
CA ALA A 14 -0.61 0.53 -14.37
C ALA A 14 0.21 1.04 -15.57
N GLY A 15 -0.20 0.62 -16.78
CA GLY A 15 0.53 0.93 -18.00
C GLY A 15 1.95 0.36 -18.03
N ASP A 16 2.71 0.71 -19.06
CA ASP A 16 4.04 0.13 -19.29
C ASP A 16 5.06 0.63 -18.25
N ARG A 17 4.99 1.92 -17.90
CA ARG A 17 5.88 2.52 -16.90
C ARG A 17 5.67 1.91 -15.51
N GLY A 18 4.43 1.85 -15.03
CA GLY A 18 4.14 1.30 -13.71
C GLY A 18 4.55 -0.16 -13.61
N ARG A 19 4.30 -0.96 -14.67
CA ARG A 19 4.77 -2.34 -14.73
C ARG A 19 6.30 -2.46 -14.70
N ALA A 20 7.02 -1.59 -15.40
CA ALA A 20 8.48 -1.56 -15.38
C ALA A 20 9.03 -1.23 -13.99
N GLU A 21 8.47 -0.21 -13.32
CA GLU A 21 8.85 0.16 -11.95
C GLU A 21 8.62 -1.00 -10.96
N TRP A 22 7.48 -1.68 -11.05
CA TRP A 22 7.18 -2.86 -10.24
C TRP A 22 8.09 -4.06 -10.52
N SER A 23 8.49 -4.26 -11.78
CA SER A 23 9.46 -5.31 -12.14
C SER A 23 10.82 -5.08 -11.45
N ILE A 24 11.26 -3.83 -11.32
CA ILE A 24 12.50 -3.48 -10.60
C ILE A 24 12.35 -3.81 -9.11
N TRP A 25 11.21 -3.49 -8.50
CA TRP A 25 10.94 -3.85 -7.10
C TRP A 25 10.97 -5.35 -6.88
N LEU A 26 10.32 -6.14 -7.75
CA LEU A 26 10.31 -7.59 -7.65
C LEU A 26 11.73 -8.19 -7.71
N GLN A 27 12.57 -7.69 -8.64
CA GLN A 27 13.97 -8.10 -8.74
C GLN A 27 14.78 -7.68 -7.52
N THR A 28 14.55 -6.46 -7.00
CA THR A 28 15.21 -5.95 -5.79
C THR A 28 14.88 -6.83 -4.58
N TRP A 29 13.61 -7.18 -4.37
CA TRP A 29 13.20 -8.07 -3.28
C TRP A 29 13.85 -9.45 -3.40
N SER A 30 13.85 -10.03 -4.60
CA SER A 30 14.51 -11.31 -4.85
C SER A 30 16.01 -11.26 -4.54
N TYR A 31 16.68 -10.16 -4.90
CA TYR A 31 18.11 -9.98 -4.65
C TYR A 31 18.41 -9.84 -3.16
N VAL A 32 17.75 -8.91 -2.46
CA VAL A 32 18.05 -8.64 -1.04
C VAL A 32 17.64 -9.77 -0.08
N ALA A 33 16.78 -10.68 -0.55
CA ALA A 33 16.43 -11.90 0.16
C ALA A 33 17.63 -12.88 0.27
N VAL A 34 18.48 -12.94 -0.77
CA VAL A 34 19.61 -13.87 -0.85
C VAL A 34 20.98 -13.20 -0.64
N ASP A 35 21.09 -11.90 -0.89
CA ASP A 35 22.31 -11.10 -0.72
C ASP A 35 22.05 -9.93 0.24
N GLU A 36 22.79 -9.90 1.34
CA GLU A 36 22.57 -8.92 2.41
C GLU A 36 23.08 -7.51 2.06
N SER A 37 23.96 -7.37 1.06
CA SER A 37 24.61 -6.10 0.70
C SER A 37 23.63 -5.00 0.30
N GLY A 38 22.45 -5.36 -0.23
CA GLY A 38 21.39 -4.43 -0.61
C GLY A 38 20.34 -4.16 0.47
N ARG A 39 20.35 -4.89 1.60
CA ARG A 39 19.25 -4.86 2.58
C ARG A 39 19.07 -3.50 3.22
N GLU A 40 20.15 -2.80 3.55
CA GLU A 40 20.04 -1.48 4.21
C GLU A 40 19.43 -0.43 3.27
N ASN A 41 19.90 -0.36 2.03
CA ASN A 41 19.35 0.57 1.03
C ASN A 41 17.87 0.29 0.76
N HIS A 42 17.52 -0.99 0.61
CA HIS A 42 16.13 -1.41 0.47
C HIS A 42 15.29 -1.00 1.71
N ALA A 43 15.76 -1.32 2.92
CA ALA A 43 15.06 -0.99 4.15
C ALA A 43 14.87 0.51 4.36
N GLN A 44 15.84 1.35 3.98
CA GLN A 44 15.68 2.81 4.01
C GLN A 44 14.57 3.29 3.06
N GLY A 45 14.55 2.78 1.81
CA GLY A 45 13.51 3.11 0.85
C GLY A 45 12.13 2.67 1.30
N TYR A 46 12.02 1.43 1.76
CA TYR A 46 10.76 0.84 2.20
C TYR A 46 10.22 1.49 3.48
N ARG A 47 11.09 1.87 4.44
CA ARG A 47 10.68 2.65 5.62
C ARG A 47 10.06 4.00 5.23
N ARG A 48 10.61 4.69 4.23
CA ARG A 48 10.00 5.94 3.73
C ARG A 48 8.62 5.70 3.11
N TRP A 49 8.44 4.57 2.42
CA TRP A 49 7.13 4.18 1.89
C TRP A 49 6.12 3.94 3.01
N ILE A 50 6.45 3.11 4.01
CA ILE A 50 5.58 2.87 5.18
C ILE A 50 5.22 4.19 5.87
N GLN A 51 6.21 5.06 6.13
CA GLN A 51 5.97 6.35 6.77
C GLN A 51 4.99 7.23 5.97
N THR A 52 5.11 7.25 4.64
CA THR A 52 4.22 8.04 3.78
C THR A 52 2.77 7.55 3.87
N VAL A 53 2.57 6.23 3.98
CA VAL A 53 1.25 5.62 4.17
C VAL A 53 0.71 5.92 5.57
N GLU A 54 1.55 5.79 6.60
CA GLU A 54 1.20 6.12 7.98
C GLU A 54 0.75 7.57 8.12
N ASP A 55 1.49 8.52 7.55
CA ASP A 55 1.14 9.95 7.58
C ASP A 55 -0.23 10.21 6.91
N ALA A 56 -0.55 9.49 5.84
CA ALA A 56 -1.85 9.58 5.18
C ALA A 56 -2.99 9.01 6.04
N ILE A 57 -2.71 7.96 6.82
CA ILE A 57 -3.66 7.40 7.80
C ILE A 57 -3.87 8.39 8.95
N ILE A 58 -2.80 8.91 9.54
CA ILE A 58 -2.85 9.92 10.62
C ILE A 58 -3.67 11.14 10.18
N PHE A 59 -3.45 11.62 8.96
CA PHE A 59 -4.23 12.74 8.42
C PHE A 59 -5.74 12.43 8.37
N GLY A 60 -6.13 11.22 7.98
CA GLY A 60 -7.53 10.81 7.98
C GLY A 60 -8.10 10.59 9.39
N GLN A 61 -7.29 10.17 10.35
CA GLN A 61 -7.68 10.08 11.76
C GLN A 61 -7.92 11.46 12.37
N GLN A 62 -7.01 12.41 12.12
CA GLN A 62 -7.14 13.81 12.55
C GLN A 62 -8.38 14.49 11.94
N ALA A 63 -8.76 14.10 10.72
CA ALA A 63 -9.99 14.55 10.07
C ALA A 63 -11.26 13.81 10.57
N GLY A 64 -11.12 12.85 11.48
CA GLY A 64 -12.23 12.08 12.06
C GLY A 64 -12.86 11.06 11.11
N VAL A 65 -12.25 10.77 9.96
CA VAL A 65 -12.81 9.85 8.94
C VAL A 65 -12.31 8.42 9.07
N PHE A 66 -11.13 8.22 9.65
CA PHE A 66 -10.51 6.89 9.83
C PHE A 66 -10.52 6.44 11.29
N VAL A 67 -10.52 5.13 11.52
CA VAL A 67 -10.55 4.51 12.85
C VAL A 67 -9.36 4.96 13.71
N GLU A 68 -9.62 5.19 15.01
CA GLU A 68 -8.61 5.66 15.98
C GLU A 68 -7.86 4.47 16.61
N VAL A 69 -7.10 3.75 15.77
CA VAL A 69 -6.19 2.68 16.20
C VAL A 69 -4.75 3.06 15.84
N PRO A 70 -3.72 2.38 16.39
CA PRO A 70 -2.33 2.70 16.07
C PRO A 70 -2.03 2.63 14.55
N SER A 71 -1.63 3.75 13.96
CA SER A 71 -1.46 3.91 12.51
C SER A 71 -0.29 3.11 11.93
N ALA A 72 0.78 2.94 12.70
CA ALA A 72 1.95 2.15 12.28
C ALA A 72 1.57 0.72 11.89
N GLY A 73 0.68 0.07 12.66
CA GLY A 73 0.20 -1.28 12.35
C GLY A 73 -0.59 -1.33 11.05
N LEU A 74 -1.55 -0.41 10.88
CA LEU A 74 -2.34 -0.29 9.65
C LEU A 74 -1.47 0.02 8.42
N ALA A 75 -0.44 0.83 8.58
CA ALA A 75 0.49 1.13 7.50
C ALA A 75 1.23 -0.12 7.03
N ILE A 76 1.78 -0.91 7.97
CA ILE A 76 2.45 -2.19 7.66
C ILE A 76 1.49 -3.16 6.96
N GLU A 77 0.26 -3.31 7.47
CA GLU A 77 -0.73 -4.20 6.87
C GLU A 77 -1.10 -3.77 5.45
N LEU A 78 -1.33 -2.47 5.25
CA LEU A 78 -1.71 -1.94 3.95
C LEU A 78 -0.56 -2.03 2.93
N THR A 79 0.68 -1.70 3.30
CA THR A 79 1.82 -1.84 2.37
C THR A 79 2.07 -3.31 2.03
N SER A 80 1.92 -4.22 2.99
CA SER A 80 2.03 -5.67 2.74
C SER A 80 0.95 -6.17 1.78
N LEU A 81 -0.29 -5.68 1.91
CA LEU A 81 -1.38 -5.99 0.98
C LEU A 81 -1.06 -5.48 -0.44
N VAL A 82 -0.54 -4.25 -0.56
CA VAL A 82 -0.14 -3.65 -1.84
C VAL A 82 0.92 -4.51 -2.52
N ASP A 83 1.97 -4.92 -1.82
CA ASP A 83 3.04 -5.74 -2.38
C ASP A 83 2.52 -7.09 -2.89
N GLY A 84 1.73 -7.78 -2.07
CA GLY A 84 1.15 -9.07 -2.43
C GLY A 84 0.20 -9.00 -3.62
N LEU A 85 -0.59 -7.93 -3.73
CA LEU A 85 -1.47 -7.72 -4.88
C LEU A 85 -0.69 -7.32 -6.13
N GLY A 86 0.36 -6.50 -6.00
CA GLY A 86 1.18 -6.11 -7.14
C GLY A 86 1.93 -7.28 -7.76
N ILE A 87 2.40 -8.24 -6.95
CA ILE A 87 2.93 -9.52 -7.46
C ILE A 87 1.88 -10.26 -8.29
N LYS A 88 0.64 -10.36 -7.81
CA LYS A 88 -0.47 -11.00 -8.56
C LYS A 88 -0.77 -10.27 -9.87
N VAL A 89 -0.58 -8.96 -9.93
CA VAL A 89 -0.72 -8.23 -11.19
C VAL A 89 0.42 -8.54 -12.15
N LEU A 90 1.67 -8.53 -11.67
CA LEU A 90 2.83 -8.84 -12.50
C LEU A 90 2.81 -10.27 -13.05
N THR A 91 2.24 -11.23 -12.33
CA THR A 91 2.10 -12.62 -12.77
C THR A 91 0.83 -12.88 -13.59
N GLY A 92 0.03 -11.85 -13.87
CA GLY A 92 -1.19 -11.95 -14.68
C GLY A 92 -2.40 -12.57 -13.97
N MET A 93 -2.33 -12.81 -12.66
CA MET A 93 -3.47 -13.28 -11.87
C MET A 93 -4.53 -12.20 -11.64
N LEU A 94 -4.11 -10.93 -11.60
CA LEU A 94 -4.99 -9.77 -11.46
C LEU A 94 -4.63 -8.71 -12.50
N THR A 95 -5.60 -7.85 -12.81
CA THR A 95 -5.36 -6.56 -13.46
C THR A 95 -5.07 -5.48 -12.42
N SER A 96 -4.46 -4.38 -12.84
CA SER A 96 -4.20 -3.21 -11.98
C SER A 96 -5.50 -2.62 -11.42
N ASP A 97 -6.59 -2.67 -12.18
CA ASP A 97 -7.92 -2.22 -11.75
C ASP A 97 -8.51 -3.14 -10.67
N GLN A 98 -8.36 -4.46 -10.81
CA GLN A 98 -8.78 -5.41 -9.77
C GLN A 98 -7.97 -5.21 -8.48
N MET A 99 -6.65 -4.97 -8.59
CA MET A 99 -5.81 -4.61 -7.44
C MET A 99 -6.33 -3.35 -6.75
N HIS A 100 -6.63 -2.30 -7.52
CA HIS A 100 -7.20 -1.04 -6.98
C HIS A 100 -8.49 -1.30 -6.22
N GLN A 101 -9.43 -2.04 -6.81
CA GLN A 101 -10.70 -2.40 -6.17
C GLN A 101 -10.51 -3.18 -4.85
N HIS A 102 -9.55 -4.11 -4.81
CA HIS A 102 -9.25 -4.87 -3.60
C HIS A 102 -8.71 -3.98 -2.48
N ILE A 103 -7.80 -3.05 -2.80
CA ILE A 103 -7.25 -2.13 -1.82
C ILE A 103 -8.32 -1.14 -1.35
N ASP A 104 -9.14 -0.62 -2.26
CA ASP A 104 -10.24 0.29 -1.94
C ASP A 104 -11.23 -0.35 -0.97
N SER A 105 -11.63 -1.59 -1.27
CA SER A 105 -12.50 -2.40 -0.42
C SER A 105 -11.86 -2.75 0.93
N PHE A 106 -10.53 -2.87 1.00
CA PHE A 106 -9.82 -3.09 2.26
C PHE A 106 -9.84 -1.82 3.12
N ILE A 107 -9.54 -0.66 2.52
CA ILE A 107 -9.56 0.64 3.20
C ILE A 107 -10.96 0.92 3.76
N ASP A 108 -12.01 0.70 2.96
CA ASP A 108 -13.38 1.01 3.38
C ASP A 108 -13.87 0.10 4.52
N ARG A 109 -13.41 -1.16 4.57
CA ARG A 109 -13.81 -2.11 5.62
C ARG A 109 -13.01 -2.00 6.92
N ASN A 110 -11.73 -1.66 6.83
CA ASN A 110 -10.81 -1.76 7.97
C ASN A 110 -10.28 -0.41 8.47
N ILE A 111 -10.26 0.61 7.62
CA ILE A 111 -9.62 1.90 7.93
C ILE A 111 -10.65 3.02 8.07
N VAL A 112 -11.70 3.05 7.24
CA VAL A 112 -12.76 4.06 7.34
C VAL A 112 -13.64 3.77 8.56
N LYS A 113 -13.97 4.81 9.35
CA LYS A 113 -14.94 4.67 10.44
C LYS A 113 -16.29 4.25 9.84
N SER A 114 -16.87 3.16 10.33
CA SER A 114 -18.27 2.87 10.05
C SER A 114 -19.10 4.06 10.54
N LYS A 115 -20.01 4.57 9.70
CA LYS A 115 -21.01 5.53 10.16
C LYS A 115 -21.87 4.79 11.17
N GLY A 116 -21.63 5.03 12.46
CA GLY A 116 -22.46 4.46 13.51
C GLY A 116 -23.92 4.73 13.18
N ASN A 117 -24.76 3.69 13.24
CA ASN A 117 -26.20 3.85 13.22
C ASN A 117 -26.55 4.84 14.33
N ILE A 118 -26.95 6.04 13.94
CA ILE A 118 -27.63 6.96 14.84
C ILE A 118 -28.98 6.27 15.09
N GLN A 119 -29.11 5.64 16.25
CA GLN A 119 -30.38 5.17 16.80
C GLN A 119 -30.78 6.12 17.91
#